data_AF-A0A7Y8X005-F1
#
_entry.id   AF-A0A7Y8X005-F1
#
_cell.length_a   1.000
_cell.length_b   1.000
_cell.length_c   1.000
_cell.angle_alpha   90.00
_cell.angle_beta   90.00
_cell.angle_gamma   90.00
#
_symmetry.space_group_name_H-M   'P 1'
#
loop_
_entity.id
_entity.type
_entity.pdbx_description
1 polymer ?
#
loop_
_entity_poly.entity_id
_entity_poly.type
_entity_poly.pdbx_seq_one_letter_code
_entity_poly.pdbx_strand_id
1 'polypeptide(L)'
;MGTWNAPSIIERQLYEAKTANDWPAYFDALARAELFVPQSRAYLDQHPNAVYLQPVRFPQAGAAPCYVAYTAGMLPAPTGDQVFSRHSLRWFAHRMDLGDPPYLAINPGSPCEAFLPSSPADREVWKFHWNQATEYGMKQNTVHALHVGGPLHGAAAFGLACGAHLSVHNGLFWNALGYHGEGYLKEREKLRDWWGVTTREQWLATTERLLAADMVSSVWEFTLRIRVALAKEFAGPVDIEHWRHATEATLRANAERAAEPRLTPDGVTTARPRSTAEIEGEIAGVQRVIGRIARYEQRFRADGILGEGRYVRSVEAWDYGRASQMARWGLGARFGTVEEAEDAVVRAGRVCRLAYRSWEDLSAGFILGRCLQFDEEEYGHWYTDMVAVHQALTTDPGSPWLNIPWNPTDR
;
A
#
# COMPACT_ATOMS: atom_id res chain seq x y z
N MET A 1 -24.41 11.37 -27.20
CA MET A 1 -23.98 10.13 -26.50
C MET A 1 -22.87 10.52 -25.56
N GLY A 2 -23.02 10.34 -24.25
CA GLY A 2 -21.97 10.70 -23.30
C GLY A 2 -20.74 9.82 -23.53
N THR A 3 -19.56 10.42 -23.56
CA THR A 3 -18.29 9.69 -23.57
C THR A 3 -18.19 8.88 -22.29
N TRP A 4 -18.05 7.56 -22.42
CA TRP A 4 -17.81 6.69 -21.27
C TRP A 4 -16.50 7.10 -20.59
N ASN A 5 -16.53 7.24 -19.26
CA ASN A 5 -15.33 7.53 -18.49
C ASN A 5 -14.68 6.22 -18.06
N ALA A 6 -13.54 5.89 -18.65
CA ALA A 6 -12.81 4.67 -18.33
C ALA A 6 -12.31 4.71 -16.87
N PRO A 7 -12.45 3.61 -16.11
CA PRO A 7 -12.05 3.58 -14.70
C PRO A 7 -10.53 3.72 -14.53
N SER A 8 -9.71 3.22 -15.46
CA SER A 8 -8.26 3.40 -15.42
C SER A 8 -7.64 3.54 -16.81
N ILE A 9 -6.31 3.71 -16.86
CA ILE A 9 -5.54 3.81 -18.10
C ILE A 9 -5.64 2.54 -18.96
N ILE A 10 -5.66 1.35 -18.35
CA ILE A 10 -5.76 0.08 -19.08
C ILE A 10 -7.13 -0.02 -19.76
N GLU A 11 -8.21 0.21 -19.01
CA GLU A 11 -9.56 0.18 -19.59
C GLU A 11 -9.78 1.26 -20.65
N ARG A 12 -9.12 2.42 -20.51
CA ARG A 12 -9.13 3.47 -21.55
C ARG A 12 -8.47 2.97 -22.83
N GLN A 13 -7.27 2.38 -22.73
CA GLN A 13 -6.55 1.82 -23.87
C GLN A 13 -7.38 0.72 -24.57
N LEU A 14 -7.99 -0.19 -23.79
CA LEU A 14 -8.86 -1.25 -24.35
C LEU A 14 -10.08 -0.66 -25.06
N TYR A 15 -10.72 0.35 -24.48
CA TYR A 15 -11.88 1.00 -25.10
C TYR A 15 -11.53 1.77 -26.36
N GLU A 16 -10.45 2.55 -26.34
CA GLU A 16 -9.99 3.33 -27.50
C GLU A 16 -9.57 2.40 -28.65
N ALA A 17 -8.77 1.36 -28.35
CA ALA A 17 -8.36 0.36 -29.32
C ALA A 17 -9.57 -0.37 -29.94
N LYS A 18 -10.51 -0.82 -29.11
CA LYS A 18 -11.74 -1.47 -29.59
C LYS A 18 -12.59 -0.53 -30.45
N THR A 19 -12.77 0.72 -30.03
CA THR A 19 -13.55 1.71 -30.77
C THR A 19 -12.92 2.04 -32.12
N ALA A 20 -11.59 2.04 -32.19
CA ALA A 20 -10.83 2.21 -33.43
C ALA A 20 -10.71 0.93 -34.27
N ASN A 21 -11.22 -0.22 -33.79
CA ASN A 21 -11.03 -1.55 -34.37
C ASN A 21 -9.53 -1.93 -34.53
N ASP A 22 -8.68 -1.43 -33.63
CA ASP A 22 -7.25 -1.72 -33.54
C ASP A 22 -7.01 -2.90 -32.58
N TRP A 23 -7.16 -4.12 -33.09
CA TRP A 23 -6.98 -5.34 -32.31
C TRP A 23 -5.54 -5.57 -31.82
N PRO A 24 -4.47 -5.29 -32.59
CA PRO A 24 -3.11 -5.34 -32.06
C PRO A 24 -2.93 -4.47 -30.81
N ALA A 25 -3.41 -3.21 -30.82
CA ALA A 25 -3.34 -2.35 -29.64
C ALA A 25 -4.19 -2.87 -28.47
N TYR A 26 -5.35 -3.49 -28.74
CA TYR A 26 -6.17 -4.13 -27.72
C TYR A 26 -5.42 -5.29 -27.04
N PHE A 27 -4.78 -6.17 -27.83
CA PHE A 27 -3.99 -7.27 -27.30
C PHE A 27 -2.73 -6.80 -26.58
N ASP A 28 -2.07 -5.74 -27.04
CA ASP A 28 -0.93 -5.15 -26.32
C ASP A 28 -1.33 -4.60 -24.95
N ALA A 29 -2.47 -3.91 -24.86
CA ALA A 29 -3.01 -3.44 -23.58
C ALA A 29 -3.41 -4.62 -22.67
N LEU A 30 -4.08 -5.62 -23.23
CA LEU A 30 -4.53 -6.80 -22.49
C LEU A 30 -3.37 -7.68 -22.02
N ALA A 31 -2.29 -7.79 -22.80
CA ALA A 31 -1.10 -8.54 -22.46
C ALA A 31 -0.40 -7.97 -21.22
N ARG A 32 -0.44 -6.65 -21.02
CA ARG A 32 0.06 -5.99 -19.81
C ARG A 32 -0.92 -6.06 -18.64
N ALA A 33 -2.21 -6.26 -18.90
CA ALA A 33 -3.23 -6.21 -17.86
C ALA A 33 -3.20 -7.44 -16.93
N GLU A 34 -3.51 -7.22 -15.66
CA GLU A 34 -3.86 -8.28 -14.73
C GLU A 34 -5.31 -8.71 -14.95
N LEU A 35 -5.53 -10.00 -15.15
CA LEU A 35 -6.83 -10.57 -15.44
C LEU A 35 -7.35 -11.35 -14.22
N PHE A 36 -8.55 -11.00 -13.79
CA PHE A 36 -9.18 -11.53 -12.60
C PHE A 36 -10.33 -12.43 -12.97
N VAL A 37 -10.23 -13.69 -12.56
CA VAL A 37 -11.25 -14.70 -12.79
C VAL A 37 -12.15 -14.78 -11.57
N PRO A 38 -13.48 -14.65 -11.70
CA PRO A 38 -14.39 -14.83 -10.58
C PRO A 38 -14.32 -16.28 -10.07
N GLN A 39 -14.33 -16.44 -8.76
CA GLN A 39 -14.25 -17.72 -8.06
C GLN A 39 -15.23 -17.73 -6.88
N SER A 40 -15.66 -18.92 -6.49
CA SER A 40 -16.32 -19.13 -5.20
C SER A 40 -15.27 -19.20 -4.09
N ARG A 41 -15.46 -18.41 -3.04
CA ARG A 41 -14.61 -18.45 -1.84
C ARG A 41 -14.57 -19.86 -1.24
N ALA A 42 -15.74 -20.47 -1.04
CA ALA A 42 -15.85 -21.80 -0.45
C ALA A 42 -15.08 -22.85 -1.27
N TYR A 43 -15.10 -22.73 -2.60
CA TYR A 43 -14.33 -23.62 -3.46
C TYR A 43 -12.83 -23.43 -3.29
N LEU A 44 -12.33 -22.19 -3.34
CA LEU A 44 -10.90 -21.90 -3.19
C LEU A 44 -10.36 -22.25 -1.80
N ASP A 45 -11.16 -22.09 -0.75
CA ASP A 45 -10.77 -22.50 0.61
C ASP A 45 -10.55 -24.02 0.71
N GLN A 46 -11.31 -24.82 -0.06
CA GLN A 46 -11.14 -26.28 -0.13
C GLN A 46 -10.07 -26.71 -1.15
N HIS A 47 -9.82 -25.90 -2.18
CA HIS A 47 -8.92 -26.22 -3.28
C HIS A 47 -7.95 -25.05 -3.57
N PRO A 48 -7.00 -24.77 -2.66
CA PRO A 48 -6.16 -23.57 -2.72
C PRO A 48 -5.20 -23.52 -3.93
N ASN A 49 -5.01 -24.64 -4.63
CA ASN A 49 -4.17 -24.72 -5.83
C ASN A 49 -4.98 -24.81 -7.13
N ALA A 50 -6.31 -24.75 -7.05
CA ALA A 50 -7.19 -24.88 -8.19
C ALA A 50 -7.71 -23.51 -8.67
N VAL A 51 -8.00 -23.43 -9.97
CA VAL A 51 -8.74 -22.33 -10.57
C VAL A 51 -9.91 -22.94 -11.32
N TYR A 52 -11.12 -22.62 -10.90
CA TYR A 52 -12.33 -23.12 -11.53
C TYR A 52 -12.85 -22.11 -12.55
N LEU A 53 -12.59 -22.37 -13.83
CA LEU A 53 -13.12 -21.56 -14.92
C LEU A 53 -14.55 -22.00 -15.23
N GLN A 54 -15.54 -21.28 -14.69
CA GLN A 54 -16.94 -21.56 -14.97
C GLN A 54 -17.34 -20.98 -16.34
N PRO A 55 -17.83 -21.80 -17.29
CA PRO A 55 -18.36 -21.30 -18.55
C PRO A 55 -19.64 -20.48 -18.35
N VAL A 56 -19.73 -19.32 -18.98
CA VAL A 56 -20.90 -18.43 -18.99
C VAL A 56 -21.32 -18.18 -20.43
N ARG A 57 -22.62 -18.13 -20.72
CA ARG A 57 -23.14 -17.86 -22.06
C ARG A 57 -23.53 -16.39 -22.20
N PHE A 58 -23.13 -15.78 -23.31
CA PHE A 58 -23.47 -14.40 -23.63
C PHE A 58 -24.19 -14.32 -24.99
N PRO A 59 -25.30 -13.57 -25.11
CA PRO A 59 -25.98 -13.36 -26.40
C PRO A 59 -25.04 -12.79 -27.48
N GLN A 60 -24.13 -11.90 -27.10
CA GLN A 60 -23.13 -11.26 -27.96
C GLN A 60 -22.17 -12.26 -28.61
N ALA A 61 -21.96 -13.41 -27.98
CA ALA A 61 -21.15 -14.51 -28.49
C ALA A 61 -22.01 -15.63 -29.12
N GLY A 62 -23.21 -15.32 -29.62
CA GLY A 62 -24.13 -16.31 -30.19
C GLY A 62 -24.58 -17.37 -29.17
N ALA A 63 -24.63 -17.00 -27.89
CA ALA A 63 -24.84 -17.91 -26.76
C ALA A 63 -23.81 -19.04 -26.63
N ALA A 64 -22.64 -18.94 -27.28
CA ALA A 64 -21.53 -19.86 -27.04
C ALA A 64 -21.04 -19.73 -25.58
N PRO A 65 -20.61 -20.84 -24.96
CA PRO A 65 -19.96 -20.76 -23.66
C PRO A 65 -18.67 -19.94 -23.79
N CYS A 66 -18.39 -19.12 -22.78
CA CYS A 66 -17.21 -18.28 -22.67
C CYS A 66 -16.60 -18.44 -21.28
N TYR A 67 -15.28 -18.40 -21.16
CA TYR A 67 -14.66 -18.05 -19.88
C TYR A 67 -14.72 -16.54 -19.68
N VAL A 68 -14.70 -16.09 -18.42
CA VAL A 68 -14.83 -14.67 -18.08
C VAL A 68 -13.60 -14.22 -17.30
N ALA A 69 -13.06 -13.06 -17.69
CA ALA A 69 -12.04 -12.37 -16.94
C ALA A 69 -12.32 -10.86 -16.89
N TYR A 70 -11.91 -10.24 -15.79
CA TYR A 70 -12.01 -8.80 -15.58
C TYR A 70 -10.63 -8.19 -15.47
N THR A 71 -10.44 -7.00 -16.02
CA THR A 71 -9.27 -6.18 -15.71
C THR A 71 -9.43 -5.51 -14.34
N ALA A 72 -8.33 -5.10 -13.72
CA ALA A 72 -8.32 -4.56 -12.36
C ALA A 72 -9.31 -3.39 -12.14
N GLY A 73 -9.46 -2.49 -13.12
CA GLY A 73 -10.36 -1.34 -13.03
C GLY A 73 -11.84 -1.68 -13.24
N MET A 74 -12.15 -2.90 -13.68
CA MET A 74 -13.51 -3.40 -13.93
C MET A 74 -14.00 -4.35 -12.84
N LEU A 75 -13.23 -4.54 -11.78
CA LEU A 75 -13.62 -5.39 -10.66
C LEU A 75 -14.81 -4.79 -9.89
N PRO A 76 -15.82 -5.60 -9.53
CA PRO A 76 -16.93 -5.14 -8.70
C PRO A 76 -16.47 -4.92 -7.25
N ALA A 77 -17.30 -4.26 -6.44
CA ALA A 77 -17.06 -4.20 -5.00
C ALA A 77 -16.96 -5.63 -4.40
N PRO A 78 -16.01 -5.87 -3.47
CA PRO A 78 -15.89 -7.16 -2.80
C PRO A 78 -17.18 -7.59 -2.08
N THR A 79 -17.54 -8.86 -2.24
CA THR A 79 -18.60 -9.52 -1.46
C THR A 79 -18.01 -10.70 -0.68
N GLY A 80 -18.75 -11.22 0.30
CA GLY A 80 -18.27 -12.32 1.16
C GLY A 80 -17.94 -13.61 0.41
N ASP A 81 -18.73 -13.94 -0.62
CA ASP A 81 -18.66 -15.24 -1.31
C ASP A 81 -17.93 -15.20 -2.65
N GLN A 82 -18.03 -14.08 -3.38
CA GLN A 82 -17.34 -13.92 -4.66
C GLN A 82 -15.95 -13.36 -4.45
N VAL A 83 -14.95 -14.13 -4.88
CA VAL A 83 -13.54 -13.77 -4.83
C VAL A 83 -12.94 -13.87 -6.23
N PHE A 84 -11.68 -13.44 -6.37
CA PHE A 84 -11.01 -13.46 -7.66
C PHE A 84 -9.63 -14.10 -7.56
N SER A 85 -9.26 -14.84 -8.60
CA SER A 85 -7.89 -15.31 -8.84
C SER A 85 -7.28 -14.49 -9.97
N ARG A 86 -6.06 -13.99 -9.73
CA ARG A 86 -5.33 -13.15 -10.69
C ARG A 86 -4.44 -13.99 -11.59
N HIS A 87 -4.52 -13.73 -12.88
CA HIS A 87 -3.81 -14.43 -13.94
C HIS A 87 -3.40 -13.46 -15.06
N SER A 88 -2.49 -13.90 -15.91
CA SER A 88 -2.08 -13.17 -17.10
C SER A 88 -2.76 -13.72 -18.36
N LEU A 89 -2.70 -12.95 -19.45
CA LEU A 89 -3.11 -13.44 -20.77
C LEU A 89 -2.33 -14.71 -21.18
N ARG A 90 -1.03 -14.79 -20.82
CA ARG A 90 -0.22 -16.00 -21.01
C ARG A 90 -0.80 -17.21 -20.30
N TRP A 91 -1.27 -17.05 -19.07
CA TRP A 91 -1.86 -18.16 -18.31
C TRP A 91 -3.06 -18.75 -19.06
N PHE A 92 -3.95 -17.91 -19.58
CA PHE A 92 -5.09 -18.38 -20.40
C PHE A 92 -4.63 -19.08 -21.68
N ALA A 93 -3.65 -18.53 -22.39
CA ALA A 93 -3.14 -19.12 -23.62
C ALA A 93 -2.57 -20.54 -23.42
N HIS A 94 -2.03 -20.84 -22.23
CA HIS A 94 -1.52 -22.17 -21.86
C HIS A 94 -2.58 -23.06 -21.22
N ARG A 95 -3.53 -22.49 -20.48
CA ARG A 95 -4.53 -23.24 -19.70
C ARG A 95 -5.69 -23.74 -20.56
N MET A 96 -6.07 -23.01 -21.59
CA MET A 96 -7.21 -23.37 -22.44
C MET A 96 -6.80 -24.47 -23.43
N ASP A 97 -7.68 -25.45 -23.67
CA ASP A 97 -7.43 -26.57 -24.58
C ASP A 97 -8.57 -26.82 -25.58
N LEU A 98 -8.35 -27.77 -26.50
CA LEU A 98 -9.41 -28.24 -27.40
C LEU A 98 -10.54 -28.86 -26.58
N GLY A 99 -11.74 -28.26 -26.66
CA GLY A 99 -12.93 -28.67 -25.89
C GLY A 99 -13.32 -27.67 -24.80
N ASP A 100 -12.45 -26.73 -24.46
CA ASP A 100 -12.80 -25.58 -23.63
C ASP A 100 -13.70 -24.59 -24.40
N PRO A 101 -14.38 -23.67 -23.69
CA PRO A 101 -15.15 -22.59 -24.30
C PRO A 101 -14.40 -21.87 -25.44
N PRO A 102 -15.06 -21.66 -26.59
CA PRO A 102 -14.44 -21.07 -27.79
C PRO A 102 -14.07 -19.59 -27.64
N TYR A 103 -14.45 -18.94 -26.53
CA TYR A 103 -14.15 -17.54 -26.28
C TYR A 103 -13.68 -17.28 -24.85
N LEU A 104 -12.80 -16.29 -24.71
CA LEU A 104 -12.53 -15.58 -23.46
C LEU A 104 -13.22 -14.22 -23.51
N ALA A 105 -14.22 -14.01 -22.66
CA ALA A 105 -14.92 -12.75 -22.48
C ALA A 105 -14.15 -11.86 -21.51
N ILE A 106 -13.64 -10.74 -22.01
CA ILE A 106 -12.98 -9.69 -21.23
C ILE A 106 -14.01 -8.62 -20.88
N ASN A 107 -14.13 -8.29 -19.59
CA ASN A 107 -14.99 -7.21 -19.09
C ASN A 107 -16.42 -7.21 -19.68
N PRO A 108 -17.14 -8.36 -19.69
CA PRO A 108 -18.43 -8.45 -20.36
C PRO A 108 -19.45 -7.45 -19.80
N GLY A 109 -20.23 -6.83 -20.69
CA GLY A 109 -21.23 -5.81 -20.33
C GLY A 109 -20.64 -4.41 -20.17
N SER A 110 -19.35 -4.21 -20.47
CA SER A 110 -18.71 -2.89 -20.45
C SER A 110 -18.41 -2.36 -21.86
N PRO A 111 -18.19 -1.05 -22.04
CA PRO A 111 -17.78 -0.51 -23.34
C PRO A 111 -16.48 -1.12 -23.89
N CYS A 112 -15.54 -1.51 -23.01
CA CYS A 112 -14.29 -2.17 -23.39
C CYS A 112 -14.40 -3.69 -23.56
N GLU A 113 -15.61 -4.27 -23.52
CA GLU A 113 -15.81 -5.72 -23.61
C GLU A 113 -15.23 -6.33 -24.89
N ALA A 114 -14.67 -7.54 -24.82
CA ALA A 114 -14.31 -8.28 -26.02
C ALA A 114 -14.53 -9.78 -25.80
N PHE A 115 -14.93 -10.47 -26.86
CA PHE A 115 -15.06 -11.93 -26.90
C PHE A 115 -13.93 -12.47 -27.77
N LEU A 116 -12.83 -12.86 -27.13
CA LEU A 116 -11.61 -13.25 -27.82
C LEU A 116 -11.69 -14.72 -28.20
N PRO A 117 -11.62 -15.08 -29.49
CA PRO A 117 -11.59 -16.47 -29.92
C PRO A 117 -10.41 -17.22 -29.29
N SER A 118 -10.58 -18.50 -28.94
CA SER A 118 -9.59 -19.29 -28.20
C SER A 118 -9.03 -20.48 -28.98
N SER A 119 -9.15 -20.48 -30.32
CA SER A 119 -8.56 -21.55 -31.14
C SER A 119 -7.04 -21.61 -30.95
N PRO A 120 -6.38 -22.72 -31.32
CA PRO A 120 -4.92 -22.80 -31.22
C PRO A 120 -4.19 -21.62 -31.90
N ALA A 121 -4.67 -21.16 -33.06
CA ALA A 121 -4.07 -20.02 -33.76
C ALA A 121 -4.28 -18.70 -33.01
N ASP A 122 -5.47 -18.48 -32.43
CA ASP A 122 -5.75 -17.26 -31.65
C ASP A 122 -4.89 -17.21 -30.37
N ARG A 123 -4.66 -18.36 -29.74
CA ARG A 123 -3.80 -18.46 -28.56
C ARG A 123 -2.34 -18.17 -28.89
N GLU A 124 -1.87 -18.44 -30.11
CA GLU A 124 -0.54 -18.00 -30.54
C GLU A 124 -0.45 -16.47 -30.69
N VAL A 125 -1.53 -15.80 -31.11
CA VAL A 125 -1.60 -14.33 -31.10
C VAL A 125 -1.49 -13.80 -29.66
N TRP A 126 -2.22 -14.40 -28.71
CA TRP A 126 -2.12 -14.01 -27.30
C TRP A 126 -0.71 -14.18 -26.74
N LYS A 127 -0.03 -15.29 -27.07
CA LYS A 127 1.37 -15.54 -26.68
C LYS A 127 2.32 -14.54 -27.31
N PHE A 128 2.12 -14.19 -28.58
CA PHE A 128 2.93 -13.19 -29.27
C PHE A 128 2.89 -11.84 -28.53
N HIS A 129 1.70 -11.30 -28.28
CA HIS A 129 1.56 -10.03 -27.57
C HIS A 129 2.09 -10.09 -26.13
N TRP A 130 1.88 -11.21 -25.43
CA TRP A 130 2.49 -11.40 -24.11
C TRP A 130 4.02 -11.38 -24.15
N ASN A 131 4.66 -12.06 -25.12
CA ASN A 131 6.11 -12.11 -25.21
C ASN A 131 6.73 -10.75 -25.58
N GLN A 132 5.96 -9.89 -26.24
CA GLN A 132 6.36 -8.52 -26.56
C GLN A 132 6.13 -7.52 -25.41
N ALA A 133 5.27 -7.86 -24.44
CA ALA A 133 5.01 -7.01 -23.30
C ALA A 133 6.24 -6.90 -22.41
N THR A 134 6.72 -5.67 -22.19
CA THR A 134 7.89 -5.39 -21.34
C THR A 134 7.54 -5.33 -19.86
N GLU A 135 6.25 -5.24 -19.52
CA GLU A 135 5.74 -5.10 -18.16
C GLU A 135 4.45 -5.92 -18.00
N TYR A 136 4.20 -6.43 -16.79
CA TYR A 136 2.96 -7.10 -16.40
C TYR A 136 2.38 -6.44 -15.15
N GLY A 137 1.11 -6.06 -15.23
CA GLY A 137 0.47 -5.17 -14.26
C GLY A 137 0.73 -3.71 -14.56
N MET A 138 0.21 -2.84 -13.70
CA MET A 138 0.50 -1.42 -13.80
C MET A 138 1.93 -1.15 -13.32
N LYS A 139 2.58 -0.18 -13.95
CA LYS A 139 3.97 0.15 -13.68
C LYS A 139 4.19 0.51 -12.21
N GLN A 140 5.17 -0.11 -11.57
CA GLN A 140 5.61 0.21 -10.21
C GLN A 140 6.18 1.63 -10.12
N ASN A 141 6.20 2.18 -8.90
CA ASN A 141 6.67 3.53 -8.60
C ASN A 141 5.98 4.63 -9.44
N THR A 142 4.76 4.38 -9.93
CA THR A 142 3.95 5.29 -10.76
C THR A 142 2.57 5.47 -10.14
N VAL A 143 2.00 6.67 -10.25
CA VAL A 143 0.67 6.95 -9.70
C VAL A 143 -0.41 6.34 -10.60
N HIS A 144 -1.22 5.47 -10.01
CA HIS A 144 -2.41 4.91 -10.66
C HIS A 144 -3.64 5.18 -9.80
N ALA A 145 -4.72 5.63 -10.44
CA ALA A 145 -5.99 5.92 -9.79
C ALA A 145 -7.15 5.28 -10.55
N LEU A 146 -8.19 4.91 -9.81
CA LEU A 146 -9.52 4.67 -10.34
C LEU A 146 -10.24 6.01 -10.50
N HIS A 147 -10.62 6.37 -11.73
CA HIS A 147 -11.46 7.53 -12.02
C HIS A 147 -12.95 7.25 -11.83
N VAL A 148 -13.32 5.98 -11.72
CA VAL A 148 -14.67 5.49 -11.41
C VAL A 148 -14.54 4.36 -10.39
N GLY A 149 -15.35 4.38 -9.33
CA GLY A 149 -15.38 3.32 -8.31
C GLY A 149 -14.36 3.46 -7.16
N GLY A 150 -13.43 4.42 -7.24
CA GLY A 150 -12.55 4.78 -6.12
C GLY A 150 -12.81 6.22 -5.64
N PRO A 151 -12.77 6.52 -4.33
CA PRO A 151 -12.92 7.88 -3.84
C PRO A 151 -11.73 8.76 -4.26
N LEU A 152 -12.00 9.90 -4.89
CA LEU A 152 -10.99 10.90 -5.26
C LEU A 152 -10.91 12.06 -4.25
N HIS A 153 -11.94 12.21 -3.42
CA HIS A 153 -12.06 13.28 -2.43
C HIS A 153 -12.67 12.75 -1.13
N GLY A 154 -12.63 13.58 -0.08
CA GLY A 154 -13.20 13.25 1.23
C GLY A 154 -12.26 12.45 2.14
N ALA A 155 -12.80 12.04 3.29
CA ALA A 155 -12.00 11.43 4.36
C ALA A 155 -11.39 10.07 3.95
N ALA A 156 -12.15 9.24 3.24
CA ALA A 156 -11.66 7.96 2.74
C ALA A 156 -10.51 8.14 1.73
N ALA A 157 -10.65 9.06 0.77
CA ALA A 157 -9.58 9.37 -0.18
C ALA A 157 -8.33 9.89 0.54
N PHE A 158 -8.48 10.76 1.54
CA PHE A 158 -7.35 11.24 2.34
C PHE A 158 -6.64 10.10 3.08
N GLY A 159 -7.39 9.21 3.71
CA GLY A 159 -6.84 8.04 4.39
C GLY A 159 -6.10 7.08 3.45
N LEU A 160 -6.64 6.85 2.24
CA LEU A 160 -5.98 6.07 1.18
C LEU A 160 -4.69 6.75 0.72
N ALA A 161 -4.72 8.08 0.55
CA ALA A 161 -3.57 8.88 0.19
C ALA A 161 -2.43 8.83 1.22
N CYS A 162 -2.74 8.61 2.51
CA CYS A 162 -1.74 8.38 3.55
C CYS A 162 -1.00 7.05 3.40
N GLY A 163 -1.62 6.05 2.78
CA GLY A 163 -1.01 4.76 2.45
C GLY A 163 -0.45 4.67 1.03
N ALA A 164 -0.46 5.79 0.28
CA ALA A 164 -0.17 5.79 -1.16
C ALA A 164 1.25 5.33 -1.49
N HIS A 165 2.22 5.47 -0.57
CA HIS A 165 3.57 4.93 -0.76
C HIS A 165 3.56 3.46 -1.16
N LEU A 166 2.77 2.64 -0.48
CA LEU A 166 2.69 1.19 -0.73
C LEU A 166 1.96 0.90 -2.03
N SER A 167 0.90 1.64 -2.35
CA SER A 167 0.16 1.43 -3.60
C SER A 167 0.99 1.82 -4.82
N VAL A 168 1.61 3.01 -4.79
CA VAL A 168 2.46 3.50 -5.88
C VAL A 168 3.68 2.59 -6.07
N HIS A 169 4.34 2.19 -4.98
CA HIS A 169 5.47 1.26 -5.06
C HIS A 169 5.09 -0.05 -5.75
N ASN A 170 3.95 -0.63 -5.38
CA ASN A 170 3.52 -1.92 -5.92
C ASN A 170 2.78 -1.84 -7.26
N GLY A 171 2.63 -0.65 -7.86
CA GLY A 171 1.85 -0.48 -9.10
C GLY A 171 0.37 -0.81 -8.90
N LEU A 172 -0.23 -0.32 -7.83
CA LEU A 172 -1.65 -0.52 -7.49
C LEU A 172 -2.39 0.81 -7.53
N PHE A 173 -3.71 0.75 -7.74
CA PHE A 173 -4.56 1.92 -7.58
C PHE A 173 -4.49 2.44 -6.14
N TRP A 174 -4.06 3.69 -5.94
CA TRP A 174 -3.96 4.27 -4.60
C TRP A 174 -5.34 4.40 -3.93
N ASN A 175 -6.40 4.60 -4.73
CA ASN A 175 -7.76 4.84 -4.23
C ASN A 175 -8.73 3.65 -4.34
N ALA A 176 -8.26 2.44 -4.64
CA ALA A 176 -9.17 1.29 -4.71
C ALA A 176 -9.55 0.79 -3.31
N LEU A 177 -10.66 1.32 -2.75
CA LEU A 177 -11.25 0.87 -1.48
C LEU A 177 -11.91 -0.50 -1.62
N GLY A 178 -12.62 -0.74 -2.72
CA GLY A 178 -13.14 -2.05 -3.12
C GLY A 178 -12.02 -3.00 -3.56
N TYR A 179 -11.15 -3.36 -2.62
CA TYR A 179 -9.85 -3.96 -2.91
C TYR A 179 -9.93 -5.48 -3.06
N HIS A 180 -9.44 -5.99 -4.19
CA HIS A 180 -9.18 -7.43 -4.39
C HIS A 180 -7.68 -7.78 -4.41
N GLY A 181 -6.82 -6.76 -4.41
CA GLY A 181 -5.37 -6.91 -4.44
C GLY A 181 -4.90 -7.82 -5.56
N GLU A 182 -4.02 -8.76 -5.22
CA GLU A 182 -3.48 -9.73 -6.16
C GLU A 182 -4.34 -10.99 -6.32
N GLY A 183 -5.58 -10.96 -5.82
CA GLY A 183 -6.48 -12.10 -5.72
C GLY A 183 -6.51 -12.73 -4.33
N TYR A 184 -7.62 -13.38 -4.02
CA TYR A 184 -7.98 -13.77 -2.64
C TYR A 184 -6.93 -14.64 -1.93
N LEU A 185 -6.49 -15.72 -2.57
CA LEU A 185 -5.51 -16.62 -1.95
C LEU A 185 -4.13 -15.97 -1.82
N LYS A 186 -3.76 -15.09 -2.76
CA LYS A 186 -2.49 -14.34 -2.70
C LYS A 186 -2.49 -13.30 -1.59
N GLU A 187 -3.61 -12.62 -1.36
CA GLU A 187 -3.74 -11.71 -0.21
C GLU A 187 -3.70 -12.48 1.13
N ARG A 188 -4.31 -13.67 1.21
CA ARG A 188 -4.20 -14.53 2.40
C ARG A 188 -2.79 -15.05 2.64
N GLU A 189 -2.09 -15.49 1.59
CA GLU A 189 -0.69 -15.92 1.64
C GLU A 189 0.20 -14.77 2.12
N LYS A 190 0.04 -13.58 1.54
CA LYS A 190 0.77 -12.36 1.92
C LYS A 190 0.58 -12.02 3.41
N LEU A 191 -0.66 -12.01 3.90
CA LEU A 191 -0.95 -11.72 5.30
C LEU A 191 -0.40 -12.79 6.24
N ARG A 192 -0.48 -14.07 5.87
CA ARG A 192 0.09 -15.16 6.67
C ARG A 192 1.61 -15.04 6.76
N ASP A 193 2.27 -14.91 5.62
CA ASP A 193 3.72 -15.08 5.53
C ASP A 193 4.49 -13.84 6.02
N TRP A 194 3.94 -12.64 5.79
CA TRP A 194 4.61 -11.38 6.16
C TRP A 194 4.10 -10.76 7.46
N TRP A 195 2.88 -11.12 7.90
CA TRP A 195 2.24 -10.51 9.07
C TRP A 195 1.82 -11.52 10.13
N GLY A 196 1.86 -12.83 9.84
CA GLY A 196 1.32 -13.86 10.73
C GLY A 196 -0.20 -13.77 10.90
N VAL A 197 -0.90 -13.05 10.01
CA VAL A 197 -2.35 -12.81 10.09
C VAL A 197 -3.09 -13.83 9.24
N THR A 198 -3.88 -14.66 9.90
CA THR A 198 -4.65 -15.76 9.29
C THR A 198 -6.14 -15.71 9.61
N THR A 199 -6.53 -14.87 10.57
CA THR A 199 -7.92 -14.69 11.00
C THR A 199 -8.33 -13.22 11.03
N ARG A 200 -9.63 -13.00 11.12
CA ARG A 200 -10.24 -11.68 11.27
C ARG A 200 -9.80 -10.97 12.56
N GLU A 201 -9.75 -11.68 13.67
CA GLU A 201 -9.38 -11.13 14.97
C GLU A 201 -7.93 -10.65 14.95
N GLN A 202 -7.04 -11.43 14.33
CA GLN A 202 -5.64 -11.05 14.14
C GLN A 202 -5.50 -9.83 13.22
N TRP A 203 -6.31 -9.75 12.17
CA TRP A 203 -6.34 -8.60 11.27
C TRP A 203 -6.80 -7.31 11.99
N LEU A 204 -7.90 -7.38 12.76
CA LEU A 204 -8.39 -6.24 13.55
C LEU A 204 -7.34 -5.81 14.57
N ALA A 205 -6.77 -6.75 15.33
CA ALA A 205 -5.74 -6.44 16.33
C ALA A 205 -4.49 -5.81 15.69
N THR A 206 -4.05 -6.30 14.54
CA THR A 206 -2.90 -5.74 13.81
C THR A 206 -3.20 -4.33 13.29
N THR A 207 -4.41 -4.12 12.77
CA THR A 207 -4.87 -2.80 12.30
C THR A 207 -4.87 -1.79 13.44
N GLU A 208 -5.40 -2.16 14.62
CA GLU A 208 -5.40 -1.29 15.80
C GLU A 208 -3.99 -0.94 16.28
N ARG A 209 -3.07 -1.91 16.29
CA ARG A 209 -1.66 -1.65 16.66
C ARG A 209 -0.99 -0.66 15.70
N LEU A 210 -1.22 -0.81 14.39
CA LEU A 210 -0.70 0.15 13.41
C LEU A 210 -1.34 1.53 13.57
N LEU A 211 -2.65 1.62 13.84
CA LEU A 211 -3.33 2.90 14.11
C LEU A 211 -2.84 3.57 15.40
N ALA A 212 -2.38 2.80 16.38
CA ALA A 212 -1.81 3.28 17.63
C ALA A 212 -0.29 3.59 17.54
N ALA A 213 0.34 3.38 16.38
CA ALA A 213 1.79 3.43 16.20
C ALA A 213 2.56 2.53 17.20
N ASP A 214 2.04 1.32 17.44
CA ASP A 214 2.59 0.33 18.38
C ASP A 214 3.48 -0.74 17.69
N MET A 215 3.81 -0.54 16.40
CA MET A 215 4.74 -1.42 15.67
C MET A 215 6.06 -0.71 15.32
N VAL A 216 6.07 0.61 15.25
CA VAL A 216 7.29 1.41 15.12
C VAL A 216 8.10 1.39 16.41
N SER A 217 9.43 1.44 16.32
CA SER A 217 10.28 1.38 17.50
C SER A 217 10.08 2.61 18.40
N SER A 218 9.70 2.37 19.65
CA SER A 218 9.59 3.41 20.68
C SER A 218 10.91 4.14 20.91
N VAL A 219 12.06 3.48 20.65
CA VAL A 219 13.39 4.10 20.73
C VAL A 219 13.56 5.16 19.63
N TRP A 220 13.16 4.87 18.39
CA TRP A 220 13.26 5.86 17.30
C TRP A 220 12.38 7.08 17.58
N GLU A 221 11.13 6.85 17.98
CA GLU A 221 10.20 7.92 18.35
C GLU A 221 10.70 8.73 19.55
N PHE A 222 11.18 8.07 20.60
CA PHE A 222 11.76 8.76 21.76
C PHE A 222 12.87 9.72 21.32
N THR A 223 13.78 9.23 20.49
CA THR A 223 14.93 10.01 20.00
C THR A 223 14.47 11.26 19.23
N LEU A 224 13.51 11.09 18.30
CA LEU A 224 12.95 12.19 17.51
C LEU A 224 12.16 13.20 18.36
N ARG A 225 11.38 12.71 19.34
CA ARG A 225 10.61 13.56 20.26
C ARG A 225 11.50 14.46 21.10
N ILE A 226 12.66 13.99 21.55
CA ILE A 226 13.66 14.84 22.23
C ILE A 226 14.11 15.97 21.31
N ARG A 227 14.45 15.67 20.04
CA ARG A 227 14.85 16.70 19.07
C ARG A 227 13.74 17.73 18.82
N VAL A 228 12.49 17.28 18.72
CA VAL A 228 11.33 18.16 18.57
C VAL A 228 11.16 19.07 19.79
N ALA A 229 11.36 18.56 21.00
CA ALA A 229 11.30 19.37 22.21
C ALA A 229 12.41 20.45 22.24
N LEU A 230 13.65 20.05 21.94
CA LEU A 230 14.79 20.98 21.85
C LEU A 230 14.55 22.07 20.80
N ALA A 231 14.08 21.71 19.60
CA ALA A 231 13.83 22.69 18.54
C ALA A 231 12.77 23.73 18.92
N LYS A 232 11.78 23.35 19.74
CA LYS A 232 10.76 24.27 20.26
C LYS A 232 11.31 25.22 21.32
N GLU A 233 12.21 24.74 22.18
CA GLU A 233 12.82 25.53 23.25
C GLU A 233 13.83 26.55 22.71
N PHE A 234 14.66 26.14 21.74
CA PHE A 234 15.73 26.97 21.20
C PHE A 234 15.34 27.79 19.95
N ALA A 235 14.13 27.60 19.42
CA ALA A 235 13.61 28.25 18.21
C ALA A 235 14.58 28.22 17.01
N GLY A 236 15.31 27.11 16.84
CA GLY A 236 16.36 26.97 15.84
C GLY A 236 16.76 25.52 15.55
N PRO A 237 17.70 25.30 14.60
CA PRO A 237 18.20 23.97 14.28
C PRO A 237 18.93 23.36 15.48
N VAL A 238 18.65 22.08 15.74
CA VAL A 238 19.31 21.31 16.81
C VAL A 238 20.54 20.62 16.22
N ASP A 239 21.72 20.99 16.69
CA ASP A 239 22.98 20.31 16.37
C ASP A 239 23.00 18.86 16.87
N ILE A 240 23.75 18.00 16.19
CA ILE A 240 23.80 16.58 16.51
C ILE A 240 24.36 16.32 17.92
N GLU A 241 25.43 17.01 18.34
CA GLU A 241 26.03 16.78 19.67
C GLU A 241 25.10 17.27 20.78
N HIS A 242 24.41 18.38 20.54
CA HIS A 242 23.38 18.84 21.49
C HIS A 242 22.24 17.83 21.61
N TRP A 243 21.75 17.29 20.48
CA TRP A 243 20.73 16.25 20.49
C TRP A 243 21.20 15.02 21.28
N ARG A 244 22.42 14.55 21.01
CA ARG A 244 23.05 13.43 21.72
C ARG A 244 23.11 13.64 23.23
N HIS A 245 23.63 14.78 23.67
CA HIS A 245 23.75 15.09 25.10
C HIS A 245 22.40 15.18 25.79
N ALA A 246 21.43 15.85 25.18
CA ALA A 246 20.09 16.01 25.76
C ALA A 246 19.35 14.66 25.87
N THR A 247 19.49 13.80 24.87
CA THR A 247 18.91 12.46 24.89
C THR A 247 19.55 11.58 25.96
N GLU A 248 20.89 11.62 26.09
CA GLU A 248 21.60 10.93 27.17
C GLU A 248 21.14 11.41 28.56
N ALA A 249 21.13 12.73 28.79
CA ALA A 249 20.71 13.32 30.06
C ALA A 249 19.28 12.90 30.42
N THR A 250 18.39 12.86 29.42
CA THR A 250 16.99 12.41 29.62
C THR A 250 16.91 10.93 29.98
N LEU A 251 17.72 10.07 29.35
CA LEU A 251 17.77 8.64 29.67
C LEU A 251 18.26 8.41 31.11
N ARG A 252 19.33 9.11 31.52
CA ARG A 252 19.84 9.04 32.90
C ARG A 252 18.79 9.50 33.91
N ALA A 253 18.16 10.64 33.68
CA ALA A 253 17.08 11.15 34.54
C ALA A 253 15.86 10.22 34.58
N ASN A 254 15.53 9.55 33.46
CA ASN A 254 14.45 8.55 33.43
C ASN A 254 14.80 7.31 34.26
N ALA A 255 16.05 6.83 34.19
CA ALA A 255 16.50 5.70 34.97
C ALA A 255 16.51 6.01 36.49
N GLU A 256 16.94 7.21 36.86
CA GLU A 256 16.88 7.70 38.25
C GLU A 256 15.43 7.77 38.75
N ARG A 257 14.53 8.43 38.01
CA ARG A 257 13.09 8.51 38.34
C ARG A 257 12.38 7.17 38.36
N ALA A 258 12.88 6.18 37.62
CA ALA A 258 12.36 4.81 37.65
C ALA A 258 12.75 4.06 38.92
N ALA A 259 13.89 4.41 39.54
CA ALA A 259 14.36 3.84 40.79
C ALA A 259 13.75 4.49 42.04
N GLU A 260 13.08 5.65 41.90
CA GLU A 260 12.40 6.34 43.01
C GLU A 260 11.19 5.53 43.55
N PRO A 261 10.95 5.52 44.87
CA PRO A 261 9.77 4.88 45.45
C PRO A 261 8.46 5.49 44.94
N ARG A 262 7.50 4.66 44.54
CA ARG A 262 6.20 5.08 44.02
C ARG A 262 5.08 4.58 44.90
N LEU A 263 4.17 5.49 45.26
CA LEU A 263 2.92 5.11 45.94
C LEU A 263 1.95 4.52 44.92
N THR A 264 1.56 3.28 45.16
CA THR A 264 0.57 2.53 44.38
C THR A 264 -0.61 2.15 45.28
N PRO A 265 -1.76 1.70 44.72
CA PRO A 265 -2.88 1.20 45.54
C PRO A 265 -2.48 0.09 46.53
N ASP A 266 -1.41 -0.67 46.24
CA ASP A 266 -0.88 -1.75 47.07
C ASP A 266 0.24 -1.28 48.04
N GLY A 267 0.51 0.03 48.14
CA GLY A 267 1.53 0.63 49.01
C GLY A 267 2.73 1.21 48.27
N VAL A 268 3.84 1.44 49.00
CA VAL A 268 5.10 1.95 48.42
C VAL A 268 5.81 0.82 47.69
N THR A 269 5.85 0.91 46.37
CA THR A 269 6.63 -0.01 45.53
C THR A 269 7.95 0.67 45.15
N THR A 270 9.05 -0.05 45.29
CA THR A 270 10.37 0.41 44.82
C THR A 270 10.82 -0.53 43.72
N ALA A 271 10.98 -0.01 42.50
CA ALA A 271 11.50 -0.82 41.41
C ALA A 271 12.99 -1.07 41.64
N ARG A 272 13.48 -2.25 41.22
CA ARG A 272 14.91 -2.55 41.27
C ARG A 272 15.66 -1.54 40.39
N PRO A 273 16.68 -0.83 40.91
CA PRO A 273 17.49 0.07 40.10
C PRO A 273 18.13 -0.68 38.94
N ARG A 274 18.06 -0.10 37.74
CA ARG A 274 18.77 -0.62 36.56
C ARG A 274 20.27 -0.50 36.78
N SER A 275 21.02 -1.47 36.29
CA SER A 275 22.48 -1.44 36.42
C SER A 275 23.07 -0.33 35.53
N THR A 276 24.23 0.22 35.94
CA THR A 276 24.96 1.20 35.13
C THR A 276 25.23 0.68 33.72
N ALA A 277 25.62 -0.60 33.59
CA ALA A 277 25.91 -1.21 32.29
C ALA A 277 24.69 -1.25 31.35
N GLU A 278 23.49 -1.51 31.87
CA GLU A 278 22.25 -1.47 31.07
C GLU A 278 21.93 -0.04 30.60
N ILE A 279 22.14 0.96 31.45
CA ILE A 279 21.91 2.37 31.11
C ILE A 279 22.92 2.82 30.04
N GLU A 280 24.20 2.52 30.21
CA GLU A 280 25.25 2.85 29.22
C GLU A 280 24.99 2.14 27.88
N GLY A 281 24.54 0.88 27.90
CA GLY A 281 24.18 0.14 26.69
C GLY A 281 23.02 0.78 25.92
N GLU A 282 21.98 1.22 26.64
CA GLU A 282 20.83 1.94 26.06
C GLU A 282 21.25 3.29 25.47
N ILE A 283 22.03 4.07 26.23
CA ILE A 283 22.58 5.35 25.75
C ILE A 283 23.36 5.11 24.46
N ALA A 284 24.33 4.17 24.46
CA ALA A 284 25.12 3.87 23.27
C ALA A 284 24.26 3.45 22.07
N GLY A 285 23.18 2.70 22.30
CA GLY A 285 22.20 2.34 21.27
C GLY A 285 21.51 3.55 20.67
N VAL A 286 20.99 4.44 21.52
CA VAL A 286 20.29 5.67 21.10
C VAL A 286 21.24 6.63 20.38
N GLN A 287 22.48 6.76 20.85
CA GLN A 287 23.52 7.57 20.21
C GLN A 287 23.81 7.10 18.76
N ARG A 288 23.81 5.78 18.52
CA ARG A 288 23.93 5.21 17.18
C ARG A 288 22.71 5.54 16.33
N VAL A 289 21.50 5.41 16.87
CA VAL A 289 20.24 5.77 16.17
C VAL A 289 20.24 7.23 15.74
N ILE A 290 20.64 8.16 16.60
CA ILE A 290 20.80 9.59 16.27
C ILE A 290 21.70 9.77 15.04
N GLY A 291 22.86 9.10 15.03
CA GLY A 291 23.79 9.13 13.91
C GLY A 291 23.17 8.61 12.60
N ARG A 292 22.43 7.49 12.67
CA ARG A 292 21.73 6.92 11.51
C ARG A 292 20.69 7.87 10.94
N ILE A 293 19.85 8.44 11.81
CA ILE A 293 18.81 9.40 11.41
C ILE A 293 19.45 10.62 10.73
N ALA A 294 20.52 11.18 11.30
CA ALA A 294 21.20 12.34 10.72
C ALA A 294 21.75 12.06 9.31
N ARG A 295 22.31 10.86 9.07
CA ARG A 295 22.81 10.46 7.74
C ARG A 295 21.68 10.25 6.73
N TYR A 296 20.57 9.62 7.13
CA TYR A 296 19.38 9.53 6.27
C TYR A 296 18.82 10.91 5.94
N GLU A 297 18.71 11.81 6.91
CA GLU A 297 18.23 13.18 6.64
C GLU A 297 19.16 13.95 5.70
N GLN A 298 20.48 13.78 5.84
CA GLN A 298 21.42 14.35 4.87
C GLN A 298 21.15 13.82 3.47
N ARG A 299 20.94 12.51 3.33
CA ARG A 299 20.62 11.90 2.05
C ARG A 299 19.26 12.34 1.50
N PHE A 300 18.25 12.47 2.36
CA PHE A 300 16.92 12.95 2.00
C PHE A 300 16.97 14.38 1.46
N ARG A 301 17.85 15.24 1.98
CA ARG A 301 18.05 16.58 1.41
C ARG A 301 18.71 16.51 0.04
N ALA A 302 19.73 15.67 -0.12
CA ALA A 302 20.42 15.49 -1.40
C ALA A 302 19.47 14.99 -2.50
N ASP A 303 18.54 14.08 -2.15
CA ASP A 303 17.62 13.46 -3.10
C ASP A 303 16.22 14.14 -3.15
N GLY A 304 16.06 15.29 -2.48
CA GLY A 304 14.87 16.13 -2.56
C GLY A 304 13.65 15.69 -1.74
N ILE A 305 13.78 14.70 -0.85
CA ILE A 305 12.72 14.29 0.09
C ILE A 305 12.51 15.32 1.21
N LEU A 306 13.59 15.96 1.66
CA LEU A 306 13.57 17.00 2.68
C LEU A 306 14.12 18.32 2.14
N GLY A 307 13.48 19.43 2.50
CA GLY A 307 14.02 20.76 2.24
C GLY A 307 15.19 21.12 3.15
N GLU A 308 15.94 22.16 2.76
CA GLU A 308 17.04 22.70 3.56
C GLU A 308 16.60 23.08 4.97
N GLY A 309 17.43 22.75 5.98
CA GLY A 309 17.14 22.99 7.40
C GLY A 309 15.94 22.21 7.97
N ARG A 310 15.23 21.41 7.18
CA ARG A 310 14.14 20.54 7.65
C ARG A 310 14.69 19.23 8.20
N TYR A 311 13.93 18.60 9.09
CA TYR A 311 14.26 17.33 9.73
C TYR A 311 12.99 16.50 9.94
N VAL A 312 13.15 15.18 10.12
CA VAL A 312 12.03 14.28 10.36
C VAL A 312 11.60 14.42 11.82
N ARG A 313 10.30 14.56 12.06
CA ARG A 313 9.75 14.81 13.41
C ARG A 313 9.18 13.56 14.07
N SER A 314 8.78 12.58 13.26
CA SER A 314 8.24 11.30 13.69
C SER A 314 8.32 10.31 12.52
N VAL A 315 8.49 9.04 12.84
CA VAL A 315 8.43 7.88 11.94
C VAL A 315 7.13 7.07 12.11
N GLU A 316 6.16 7.55 12.90
CA GLU A 316 4.85 6.91 13.08
C GLU A 316 4.07 6.72 11.75
N ALA A 317 4.34 7.55 10.73
CA ALA A 317 3.80 7.39 9.38
C ALA A 317 4.11 6.01 8.78
N TRP A 318 5.21 5.37 9.18
CA TRP A 318 5.51 4.00 8.76
C TRP A 318 4.42 3.02 9.22
N ASP A 319 3.85 3.22 10.41
CA ASP A 319 2.72 2.44 10.90
C ASP A 319 1.41 2.92 10.25
N TYR A 320 1.17 4.23 10.21
CA TYR A 320 -0.11 4.76 9.70
C TYR A 320 -0.34 4.49 8.21
N GLY A 321 0.70 4.61 7.37
CA GLY A 321 0.63 4.25 5.96
C GLY A 321 0.36 2.75 5.78
N ARG A 322 0.97 1.91 6.62
CA ARG A 322 0.69 0.46 6.67
C ARG A 322 -0.70 0.17 7.22
N ALA A 323 -1.25 0.95 8.16
CA ALA A 323 -2.63 0.79 8.64
C ALA A 323 -3.64 0.99 7.52
N SER A 324 -3.47 2.04 6.72
CA SER A 324 -4.31 2.32 5.55
C SER A 324 -4.28 1.15 4.55
N GLN A 325 -3.10 0.57 4.29
CA GLN A 325 -2.97 -0.56 3.39
C GLN A 325 -3.42 -1.90 4.02
N MET A 326 -3.23 -2.10 5.32
CA MET A 326 -3.67 -3.28 6.08
C MET A 326 -5.18 -3.42 6.09
N ALA A 327 -5.91 -2.30 6.17
CA ALA A 327 -7.36 -2.28 6.01
C ALA A 327 -7.80 -2.91 4.67
N ARG A 328 -7.10 -2.56 3.59
CA ARG A 328 -7.37 -3.09 2.24
C ARG A 328 -6.95 -4.55 2.11
N TRP A 329 -5.78 -4.94 2.62
CA TRP A 329 -5.33 -6.34 2.59
C TRP A 329 -6.31 -7.26 3.33
N GLY A 330 -6.83 -6.86 4.48
CA GLY A 330 -7.86 -7.63 5.19
C GLY A 330 -9.14 -7.81 4.39
N LEU A 331 -9.59 -6.78 3.67
CA LEU A 331 -10.74 -6.88 2.75
C LEU A 331 -10.45 -7.83 1.58
N GLY A 332 -9.27 -7.71 0.96
CA GLY A 332 -8.81 -8.62 -0.11
C GLY A 332 -8.78 -10.09 0.34
N ALA A 333 -8.40 -10.32 1.60
CA ALA A 333 -8.38 -11.62 2.26
C ALA A 333 -9.73 -12.07 2.85
N ARG A 334 -10.80 -11.29 2.69
CA ARG A 334 -12.15 -11.55 3.24
C ARG A 334 -12.18 -11.74 4.76
N PHE A 335 -11.31 -11.02 5.47
CA PHE A 335 -11.36 -10.90 6.94
C PHE A 335 -12.33 -9.82 7.42
N GLY A 336 -12.62 -8.82 6.57
CA GLY A 336 -13.47 -7.68 6.89
C GLY A 336 -14.47 -7.32 5.80
N THR A 337 -15.34 -6.36 6.10
CA THR A 337 -16.24 -5.74 5.13
C THR A 337 -15.65 -4.46 4.54
N VAL A 338 -16.30 -3.91 3.51
CA VAL A 338 -15.89 -2.63 2.90
C VAL A 338 -16.01 -1.48 3.90
N GLU A 339 -17.06 -1.49 4.72
CA GLU A 339 -17.33 -0.47 5.73
C GLU A 339 -16.24 -0.44 6.82
N GLU A 340 -15.77 -1.61 7.24
CA GLU A 340 -14.69 -1.70 8.23
C GLU A 340 -13.35 -1.25 7.66
N ALA A 341 -13.08 -1.59 6.40
CA ALA A 341 -11.90 -1.10 5.70
C ALA A 341 -11.95 0.43 5.55
N GLU A 342 -13.13 0.99 5.24
CA GLU A 342 -13.32 2.45 5.15
C GLU A 342 -13.07 3.14 6.49
N ASP A 343 -13.66 2.63 7.59
CA ASP A 343 -13.45 3.20 8.92
C ASP A 343 -11.97 3.20 9.31
N ALA A 344 -11.29 2.07 9.14
CA ALA A 344 -9.86 1.95 9.44
C ALA A 344 -9.01 2.93 8.62
N VAL A 345 -9.32 3.09 7.34
CA VAL A 345 -8.63 4.04 6.45
C VAL A 345 -8.90 5.49 6.85
N VAL A 346 -10.14 5.85 7.19
CA VAL A 346 -10.48 7.18 7.68
C VAL A 346 -9.75 7.47 8.99
N ARG A 347 -9.67 6.50 9.90
CA ARG A 347 -8.91 6.62 11.15
C ARG A 347 -7.41 6.78 10.90
N ALA A 348 -6.83 6.05 9.96
CA ALA A 348 -5.44 6.23 9.52
C ALA A 348 -5.21 7.67 9.02
N GLY A 349 -6.13 8.21 8.22
CA GLY A 349 -6.09 9.61 7.80
C GLY A 349 -6.12 10.61 8.95
N ARG A 350 -6.95 10.36 9.98
CA ARG A 350 -7.04 11.24 11.16
C ARG A 350 -5.73 11.27 11.96
N VAL A 351 -5.14 10.10 12.25
CA VAL A 351 -3.87 10.05 13.01
C VAL A 351 -2.71 10.67 12.23
N CYS A 352 -2.66 10.49 10.90
CA CYS A 352 -1.69 11.17 10.04
C CYS A 352 -1.80 12.70 10.12
N ARG A 353 -3.01 13.26 10.07
CA ARG A 353 -3.22 14.71 10.17
C ARG A 353 -2.79 15.29 11.51
N LEU A 354 -2.91 14.52 12.59
CA LEU A 354 -2.51 14.95 13.93
C LEU A 354 -0.97 14.93 14.09
N ALA A 355 -0.31 13.91 13.54
CA ALA A 355 1.14 13.74 13.67
C ALA A 355 1.96 14.58 12.68
N TYR A 356 1.44 14.84 11.48
CA TYR A 356 2.19 15.45 10.37
C TYR A 356 1.58 16.79 9.89
N ARG A 357 2.36 17.58 9.15
CA ARG A 357 1.96 18.94 8.71
C ARG A 357 1.76 19.09 7.20
N SER A 358 2.24 18.14 6.41
CA SER A 358 2.09 18.13 4.95
C SER A 358 2.34 16.72 4.43
N TRP A 359 2.06 16.50 3.14
CA TRP A 359 2.33 15.24 2.47
C TRP A 359 3.82 14.90 2.43
N GLU A 360 4.70 15.90 2.22
CA GLU A 360 6.15 15.73 2.21
C GLU A 360 6.69 15.36 3.60
N ASP A 361 6.12 15.96 4.65
CA ASP A 361 6.48 15.67 6.03
C ASP A 361 6.05 14.25 6.45
N LEU A 362 4.84 13.82 6.05
CA LEU A 362 4.38 12.43 6.18
C LEU A 362 5.30 11.49 5.40
N SER A 363 5.68 11.85 4.17
CA SER A 363 6.56 11.05 3.34
C SER A 363 7.94 10.86 3.98
N ALA A 364 8.55 11.93 4.48
CA ALA A 364 9.86 11.82 5.12
C ALA A 364 9.81 10.92 6.37
N GLY A 365 8.72 11.01 7.15
CA GLY A 365 8.48 10.10 8.28
C GLY A 365 8.34 8.64 7.86
N PHE A 366 7.53 8.36 6.84
CA PHE A 366 7.32 7.01 6.30
C PHE A 366 8.63 6.39 5.81
N ILE A 367 9.39 7.14 5.01
CA ILE A 367 10.63 6.66 4.39
C ILE A 367 11.70 6.42 5.44
N LEU A 368 11.87 7.32 6.41
CA LEU A 368 12.83 7.12 7.50
C LEU A 368 12.47 5.88 8.33
N GLY A 369 11.20 5.70 8.70
CA GLY A 369 10.76 4.53 9.46
C GLY A 369 11.03 3.22 8.72
N ARG A 370 10.76 3.17 7.40
CA ARG A 370 11.11 2.02 6.55
C ARG A 370 12.61 1.76 6.48
N CYS A 371 13.42 2.80 6.29
CA CYS A 371 14.87 2.66 6.16
C CYS A 371 15.54 2.24 7.48
N LEU A 372 15.06 2.76 8.62
CA LEU A 372 15.54 2.33 9.93
C LEU A 372 15.24 0.84 10.19
N GLN A 373 14.12 0.34 9.67
CA GLN A 373 13.68 -1.05 9.80
C GLN A 373 14.43 -2.02 8.89
N PHE A 374 14.75 -1.65 7.64
CA PHE A 374 15.22 -2.62 6.63
C PHE A 374 16.49 -2.26 5.87
N ASP A 375 16.85 -0.98 5.75
CA ASP A 375 17.89 -0.56 4.78
C ASP A 375 19.31 -0.63 5.34
N GLU A 376 19.48 -0.59 6.67
CA GLU A 376 20.80 -0.65 7.32
C GLU A 376 21.84 0.37 6.81
N GLU A 377 21.40 1.47 6.20
CA GLU A 377 22.24 2.53 5.59
C GLU A 377 22.97 2.11 4.32
N GLU A 378 22.50 1.07 3.64
CA GLU A 378 22.99 0.67 2.33
C GLU A 378 22.55 1.66 1.23
N TYR A 379 21.46 2.40 1.46
CA TYR A 379 20.81 3.27 0.46
C TYR A 379 20.44 2.48 -0.80
N GLY A 380 20.03 1.22 -0.63
CA GLY A 380 19.70 0.29 -1.70
C GLY A 380 18.27 0.45 -2.20
N HIS A 381 17.66 -0.64 -2.66
CA HIS A 381 16.27 -0.63 -3.15
C HIS A 381 15.26 -0.19 -2.08
N TRP A 382 15.49 -0.53 -0.80
CA TRP A 382 14.65 -0.09 0.32
C TRP A 382 14.52 1.44 0.43
N TYR A 383 15.58 2.16 0.05
CA TYR A 383 15.63 3.62 0.00
C TYR A 383 15.28 4.18 -1.39
N THR A 384 15.97 3.75 -2.45
CA THR A 384 15.86 4.32 -3.81
C THR A 384 14.47 4.17 -4.41
N ASP A 385 13.77 3.05 -4.14
CA ASP A 385 12.37 2.90 -4.56
C ASP A 385 11.48 3.95 -3.90
N MET A 386 11.74 4.28 -2.63
CA MET A 386 10.97 5.29 -1.91
C MET A 386 11.30 6.71 -2.36
N VAL A 387 12.51 6.98 -2.85
CA VAL A 387 12.82 8.24 -3.53
C VAL A 387 11.95 8.39 -4.77
N ALA A 388 11.89 7.35 -5.62
CA ALA A 388 11.06 7.36 -6.82
C ALA A 388 9.56 7.52 -6.50
N VAL A 389 9.07 6.81 -5.48
CA VAL A 389 7.68 6.92 -5.00
C VAL A 389 7.38 8.31 -4.45
N HIS A 390 8.30 8.89 -3.66
CA HIS A 390 8.15 10.26 -3.16
C HIS A 390 8.02 11.25 -4.31
N GLN A 391 8.92 11.16 -5.29
CA GLN A 391 8.91 12.02 -6.48
C GLN A 391 7.61 11.86 -7.27
N ALA A 392 7.17 10.62 -7.53
CA ALA A 392 5.90 10.37 -8.21
C ALA A 392 4.72 11.01 -7.45
N LEU A 393 4.67 10.84 -6.13
CA LEU A 393 3.59 11.38 -5.32
C LEU A 393 3.64 12.91 -5.18
N THR A 394 4.81 13.56 -5.25
CA THR A 394 4.91 15.03 -5.15
C THR A 394 4.88 15.77 -6.49
N THR A 395 5.03 15.07 -7.62
CA THR A 395 5.16 15.71 -8.93
C THR A 395 4.17 15.24 -9.99
N ASP A 396 3.62 14.02 -9.88
CA ASP A 396 2.66 13.51 -10.85
C ASP A 396 1.32 14.28 -10.75
N PRO A 397 0.80 14.87 -11.84
CA PRO A 397 -0.45 15.61 -11.82
C PRO A 397 -1.68 14.80 -11.38
N GLY A 398 -1.65 13.48 -11.52
CA GLY A 398 -2.67 12.55 -11.05
C GLY A 398 -2.50 12.12 -9.58
N SER A 399 -1.45 12.59 -8.90
CA SER A 399 -1.14 12.24 -7.51
C SER A 399 -2.25 12.69 -6.54
N PRO A 400 -2.62 11.84 -5.56
CA PRO A 400 -3.50 12.28 -4.49
C PRO A 400 -2.93 13.44 -3.69
N TRP A 401 -1.60 13.58 -3.59
CA TRP A 401 -0.99 14.62 -2.74
C TRP A 401 -1.05 16.01 -3.38
N LEU A 402 -1.20 16.08 -4.70
CA LEU A 402 -1.44 17.35 -5.40
C LEU A 402 -2.94 17.69 -5.51
N ASN A 403 -3.82 16.68 -5.45
CA ASN A 403 -5.26 16.84 -5.67
C ASN A 403 -6.11 16.78 -4.39
N ILE A 404 -5.54 16.35 -3.26
CA ILE A 404 -6.19 16.32 -1.95
C ILE A 404 -5.42 17.23 -1.01
N PRO A 405 -6.03 18.33 -0.52
CA PRO A 405 -5.33 19.24 0.37
C PRO A 405 -5.07 18.57 1.73
N TRP A 406 -3.90 18.87 2.33
CA TRP A 406 -3.54 18.34 3.65
C TRP A 406 -4.58 18.71 4.71
N ASN A 407 -4.86 20.00 4.80
CA ASN A 407 -5.94 20.55 5.61
C ASN A 407 -7.17 20.75 4.73
N PRO A 408 -8.35 20.25 5.11
CA PRO A 408 -9.57 20.61 4.41
C PRO A 408 -9.73 22.13 4.49
N THR A 409 -9.92 22.79 3.35
CA THR A 409 -10.43 24.15 3.36
C THR A 409 -11.84 24.10 3.91
N ASP A 410 -12.10 24.78 5.03
CA ASP A 410 -13.47 25.08 5.47
C ASP A 410 -14.19 25.75 4.29
N ARG A 411 -15.07 25.00 3.62
CA ARG A 411 -16.04 25.52 2.66
C ARG A 411 -17.36 24.78 2.85
#